data_AF-A0AA38TLQ2-F1
#
_entry.id   AF-A0AA38TLQ2-F1
#
_cell.length_a   1.000
_cell.length_b   1.000
_cell.length_c   1.000
_cell.angle_alpha   90.00
_cell.angle_beta   90.00
_cell.angle_gamma   90.00
#
_symmetry.space_group_name_H-M   'P 1'
#
loop_
_entity.id
_entity.type
_entity.pdbx_description
1 polymer ?
#
loop_
_entity_poly.entity_id
_entity_poly.type
_entity_poly.pdbx_seq_one_letter_code
_entity_poly.pdbx_strand_id
1 'polypeptide(L)'
;MGSNLSHSSPPWMVNLKNLVSISFMGCERCSHISALGKLPNNLKDISISIMNLVRLHDENNTTSAGGILFPSLESLYISSCMNFVSLPSNLPKLKRLTIEFCPALHSFPEMVCKVSRNSHILRYRDVKI
;
A
#
# COMPACT_ATOMS: atom_id res chain seq x y z
N MET A 1 -35.06 7.80 5.59
CA MET A 1 -33.91 8.51 6.17
C MET A 1 -32.64 7.70 5.92
N GLY A 2 -31.92 7.96 4.83
CA GLY A 2 -30.63 7.33 4.56
C GLY A 2 -29.52 8.23 5.09
N SER A 3 -28.86 7.84 6.17
CA SER A 3 -27.70 8.56 6.68
C SER A 3 -26.55 8.43 5.68
N ASN A 4 -26.26 9.53 4.99
CA ASN A 4 -24.97 9.79 4.36
C ASN A 4 -23.90 9.77 5.45
N LEU A 5 -23.31 8.60 5.71
CA LEU A 5 -22.07 8.53 6.46
C LEU A 5 -20.98 8.97 5.49
N SER A 6 -20.65 10.27 5.54
CA SER A 6 -19.36 10.72 5.09
C SER A 6 -18.32 9.84 5.81
N HIS A 7 -17.63 8.98 5.06
CA HIS A 7 -16.49 8.20 5.56
C HIS A 7 -15.36 9.20 5.85
N SER A 8 -15.53 9.99 6.90
CA SER A 8 -14.48 10.83 7.43
C SER A 8 -13.38 9.88 7.91
N SER A 9 -12.19 10.06 7.34
CA SER A 9 -10.99 9.38 7.79
C SER A 9 -10.84 9.60 9.29
N PRO A 10 -10.54 8.55 10.08
CA PRO A 10 -10.50 8.68 11.54
C PRO A 10 -9.61 9.85 11.98
N PRO A 11 -10.02 10.67 12.97
CA PRO A 11 -9.26 11.85 13.40
C PRO A 11 -7.83 11.53 13.85
N TRP A 12 -7.59 10.31 14.33
CA TRP A 12 -6.25 9.87 14.70
C TRP A 12 -5.29 9.86 13.51
N MET A 13 -5.78 9.57 12.29
CA MET A 13 -4.97 9.33 11.10
C MET A 13 -4.16 10.55 10.64
N VAL A 14 -4.72 11.75 10.81
CA VAL A 14 -4.06 13.02 10.44
C VAL A 14 -3.11 13.54 11.51
N ASN A 15 -3.18 13.01 12.75
CA ASN A 15 -2.40 13.52 13.87
C ASN A 15 -1.15 12.68 14.20
N LEU A 16 -0.88 11.60 13.45
CA LEU A 16 0.27 10.72 13.69
C LEU A 16 1.58 11.29 13.10
N LYS A 17 1.92 12.55 13.37
CA LYS A 17 3.04 13.28 12.73
C LYS A 17 4.42 12.61 12.82
N ASN A 18 4.59 11.65 13.74
CA ASN A 18 5.82 10.89 13.96
C ASN A 18 5.71 9.42 13.52
N LEU A 19 4.67 9.05 12.78
CA LEU A 19 4.47 7.68 12.32
C LEU A 19 5.50 7.31 11.26
N VAL A 20 6.41 6.42 11.62
CA VAL A 20 7.45 5.91 10.71
C VAL A 20 7.07 4.56 10.13
N SER A 21 6.38 3.73 10.90
CA SER A 21 5.96 2.39 10.49
C SER A 21 4.51 2.13 10.85
N ILE A 22 3.78 1.45 9.97
CA ILE A 22 2.42 0.99 10.22
C ILE A 22 2.25 -0.45 9.72
N SER A 23 1.51 -1.24 10.49
CA SER A 23 1.20 -2.63 10.15
C SER A 23 -0.30 -2.87 10.21
N PHE A 24 -0.84 -3.52 9.18
CA PHE A 24 -2.22 -3.98 9.12
C PHE A 24 -2.24 -5.50 9.02
N MET A 25 -3.00 -6.16 9.88
CA MET A 25 -3.10 -7.62 9.92
C MET A 25 -4.54 -8.05 10.18
N GLY A 26 -5.05 -9.01 9.41
CA GLY A 26 -6.32 -9.67 9.71
C GLY A 26 -7.57 -8.80 9.54
N CYS A 27 -7.50 -7.66 8.85
CA CYS A 27 -8.70 -6.84 8.60
C CYS A 27 -9.45 -7.35 7.35
N GLU A 28 -10.47 -8.17 7.57
CA GLU A 28 -11.28 -8.76 6.50
C GLU A 28 -12.26 -7.77 5.85
N ARG A 29 -12.64 -6.70 6.57
CA ARG A 29 -13.57 -5.67 6.05
C ARG A 29 -12.87 -4.54 5.28
N CYS A 30 -11.55 -4.48 5.37
CA CYS A 30 -10.74 -3.44 4.74
C CYS A 30 -10.42 -3.84 3.29
N SER A 31 -11.36 -3.64 2.36
CA SER A 31 -11.13 -3.91 0.93
C SER A 31 -10.29 -2.83 0.24
N HIS A 32 -10.41 -1.60 0.72
CA HIS A 32 -9.67 -0.44 0.25
C HIS A 32 -9.03 0.23 1.45
N ILE A 33 -7.72 0.45 1.40
CA ILE A 33 -7.04 1.30 2.37
C ILE A 33 -6.77 2.65 1.71
N SER A 34 -7.76 3.19 1.02
CA SER A 34 -7.64 4.50 0.35
C SER A 34 -7.38 5.65 1.32
N ALA A 35 -7.67 5.44 2.61
CA ALA A 35 -7.28 6.34 3.68
C ALA A 35 -5.75 6.45 3.88
N LEU A 36 -4.94 5.52 3.34
CA LEU A 36 -3.48 5.59 3.42
C LEU A 36 -2.88 6.84 2.76
N GLY A 37 -3.54 7.39 1.72
CA GLY A 37 -3.13 8.65 1.10
C GLY A 37 -3.23 9.87 2.03
N LYS A 38 -3.84 9.70 3.21
CA LYS A 38 -3.94 10.71 4.28
C LYS A 38 -2.96 10.46 5.43
N LEU A 39 -2.15 9.40 5.35
CA LEU A 39 -1.08 9.19 6.30
C LEU A 39 0.01 10.25 6.12
N PRO A 40 0.74 10.56 7.21
CA PRO A 40 1.76 11.59 7.15
C PRO A 40 2.95 11.16 6.30
N ASN A 41 3.57 12.14 5.65
CA ASN A 41 4.61 11.95 4.64
C ASN A 41 5.95 11.41 5.20
N ASN A 42 6.06 11.21 6.51
CA ASN A 42 7.24 10.67 7.18
C ASN A 42 7.21 9.13 7.33
N LEU A 43 6.14 8.49 6.86
CA LEU A 43 5.99 7.03 6.87
C LEU A 43 7.01 6.37 5.92
N LYS A 44 7.79 5.45 6.47
CA LYS A 44 8.88 4.73 5.77
C LYS A 44 8.61 3.25 5.58
N ASP A 45 7.81 2.64 6.45
CA ASP A 45 7.59 1.20 6.42
C ASP A 45 6.09 0.88 6.51
N ILE A 46 5.58 0.13 5.53
CA ILE A 46 4.21 -0.40 5.52
C ILE A 46 4.27 -1.92 5.48
N SER A 47 3.55 -2.56 6.41
CA SER A 47 3.33 -4.00 6.42
C SER A 47 1.84 -4.30 6.35
N ILE A 48 1.44 -5.19 5.45
CA ILE A 48 0.04 -5.59 5.24
C ILE A 48 0.03 -7.11 5.12
N SER A 49 -0.77 -7.76 5.96
CA SER A 49 -0.86 -9.21 5.95
C SER A 49 -2.28 -9.70 6.22
N ILE A 50 -2.69 -10.78 5.55
CA ILE A 50 -3.97 -11.46 5.80
C ILE A 50 -5.14 -10.47 5.72
N MET A 51 -5.23 -9.74 4.61
CA MET A 51 -6.27 -8.74 4.37
C MET A 51 -7.05 -9.06 3.11
N ASN A 52 -8.32 -8.66 3.06
CA ASN A 52 -9.11 -8.65 1.82
C ASN A 52 -8.79 -7.44 0.94
N LEU A 53 -7.52 -7.02 0.93
CA LEU A 53 -7.04 -5.83 0.23
C LEU A 53 -7.18 -6.02 -1.28
N VAL A 54 -7.81 -5.06 -1.95
CA VAL A 54 -7.85 -5.01 -3.42
C VAL A 54 -6.75 -4.07 -3.94
N ARG A 55 -6.67 -2.86 -3.39
CA ARG A 55 -5.71 -1.80 -3.78
C ARG A 55 -5.26 -0.98 -2.58
N LEU A 56 -4.05 -0.43 -2.66
CA LEU A 56 -3.50 0.48 -1.64
C LEU A 56 -4.02 1.92 -1.75
N HIS A 57 -4.62 2.29 -2.87
CA HIS A 57 -5.13 3.63 -3.12
C HIS A 57 -6.35 3.58 -4.05
N ASP A 58 -7.19 4.60 -3.97
CA ASP A 58 -8.25 4.84 -4.95
C ASP A 58 -7.73 5.81 -6.01
N GLU A 59 -8.09 5.56 -7.27
CA GLU A 59 -7.75 6.38 -8.43
C GLU A 59 -8.22 7.85 -8.26
N ASN A 60 -9.23 8.08 -7.40
CA ASN A 60 -9.80 9.39 -7.10
C ASN A 60 -9.15 10.10 -5.89
N ASN A 61 -8.23 9.46 -5.16
CA ASN A 61 -7.60 10.03 -3.97
C ASN A 61 -6.13 10.40 -4.22
N THR A 62 -5.88 11.18 -5.27
CA THR A 62 -4.60 11.84 -5.52
C THR A 62 -4.50 13.10 -4.64
N THR A 63 -4.39 12.93 -3.32
CA THR A 63 -4.23 14.06 -2.38
C THR A 63 -2.83 14.69 -2.38
N SER A 64 -1.92 14.21 -3.21
CA SER A 64 -0.63 14.86 -3.47
C SER A 64 -0.59 15.31 -4.93
N ALA A 65 -0.36 16.61 -5.13
CA ALA A 65 -0.07 17.18 -6.43
C ALA A 65 0.99 16.30 -7.15
N GLY A 66 0.58 15.56 -8.18
CA GLY A 66 1.46 14.68 -8.96
C GLY A 66 1.34 13.17 -8.75
N GLY A 67 0.34 12.65 -8.03
CA GLY A 67 0.07 11.20 -7.99
C GLY A 67 1.11 10.37 -7.22
N ILE A 68 1.92 11.02 -6.37
CA ILE A 68 2.93 10.35 -5.54
C ILE A 68 2.27 9.86 -4.26
N LEU A 69 2.08 8.54 -4.15
CA LEU A 69 1.66 7.89 -2.92
C LEU A 69 2.89 7.60 -2.05
N PHE A 70 2.79 7.86 -0.75
CA PHE A 70 3.86 7.59 0.22
C PHE A 70 5.25 8.10 -0.22
N PRO A 71 5.45 9.43 -0.30
CA PRO A 71 6.68 10.03 -0.84
C PRO A 71 7.97 9.66 -0.08
N SER A 72 7.85 9.12 1.15
CA SER A 72 8.98 8.68 1.96
C SER A 72 9.05 7.18 2.20
N LEU A 73 8.19 6.38 1.56
CA LEU A 73 8.16 4.93 1.79
C LEU A 73 9.45 4.28 1.31
N GLU A 74 10.13 3.61 2.22
CA GLU A 74 11.36 2.86 1.97
C GLU A 74 11.10 1.35 1.91
N SER A 75 10.10 0.84 2.62
CA SER A 75 9.72 -0.58 2.63
C SER A 75 8.23 -0.83 2.51
N LEU A 76 7.87 -1.79 1.67
CA LEU A 76 6.51 -2.30 1.53
C LEU A 76 6.52 -3.84 1.61
N TYR A 77 5.81 -4.37 2.60
CA TYR A 77 5.56 -5.80 2.76
C TYR A 77 4.07 -6.08 2.58
N ILE A 78 3.73 -7.00 1.68
CA ILE A 78 2.35 -7.45 1.45
C ILE A 78 2.36 -8.98 1.47
N SER A 79 1.52 -9.59 2.31
CA SER A 79 1.45 -11.05 2.40
C SER A 79 0.03 -11.57 2.55
N SER A 80 -0.28 -12.67 1.88
CA SER A 80 -1.57 -13.36 2.04
C SER A 80 -2.79 -12.45 1.76
N CYS A 81 -2.66 -11.56 0.78
CA CYS A 81 -3.73 -10.67 0.33
C CYS A 81 -4.35 -11.23 -0.95
N MET A 82 -5.44 -11.99 -0.82
CA MET A 82 -5.98 -12.83 -1.90
C MET A 82 -6.57 -12.04 -3.07
N ASN A 83 -7.06 -10.83 -2.83
CA ASN A 83 -7.69 -9.98 -3.82
C ASN A 83 -6.79 -8.84 -4.32
N PHE A 84 -5.52 -8.81 -3.92
CA PHE A 84 -4.62 -7.69 -4.21
C PHE A 84 -4.17 -7.73 -5.67
N VAL A 85 -4.61 -6.74 -6.47
CA VAL A 85 -4.45 -6.78 -7.95
C VAL A 85 -3.31 -5.91 -8.48
N SER A 86 -2.94 -4.83 -7.77
CA SER A 86 -1.96 -3.87 -8.28
C SER A 86 -1.30 -3.03 -7.20
N LEU A 87 -0.04 -2.66 -7.48
CA LEU A 87 0.75 -1.72 -6.69
C LEU A 87 0.53 -0.27 -7.18
N PRO A 88 0.77 0.74 -6.32
CA PRO A 88 0.89 2.13 -6.74
C PRO A 88 1.91 2.27 -7.88
N SER A 89 1.70 3.19 -8.81
CA SER A 89 2.57 3.38 -9.98
C SER A 89 3.81 4.25 -9.72
N ASN A 90 3.85 4.98 -8.59
CA ASN A 90 4.98 5.81 -8.22
C ASN A 90 5.29 5.77 -6.70
N LEU A 91 6.39 5.10 -6.32
CA LEU A 91 6.95 5.06 -4.95
C LEU A 91 8.44 5.44 -5.00
N PRO A 92 8.78 6.74 -5.01
CA PRO A 92 10.10 7.22 -5.45
C PRO A 92 11.27 6.84 -4.53
N LYS A 93 11.01 6.57 -3.25
CA LYS A 93 12.04 6.19 -2.26
C LYS A 93 12.03 4.70 -1.91
N LEU A 94 11.23 3.89 -2.60
CA LEU A 94 11.07 2.49 -2.25
C LEU A 94 12.38 1.73 -2.48
N LYS A 95 12.92 1.17 -1.41
CA LYS A 95 14.12 0.35 -1.41
C LYS A 95 13.77 -1.12 -1.28
N ARG A 96 12.75 -1.44 -0.48
CA ARG A 96 12.30 -2.81 -0.18
C ARG A 96 10.87 -3.07 -0.59
N LEU A 97 10.67 -4.13 -1.36
CA LEU A 97 9.37 -4.61 -1.76
C LEU A 97 9.33 -6.13 -1.59
N THR A 98 8.41 -6.61 -0.78
CA THR A 98 8.20 -8.04 -0.58
C THR A 98 6.73 -8.34 -0.73
N ILE A 99 6.41 -9.28 -1.62
CA ILE A 99 5.04 -9.71 -1.88
C ILE A 99 4.99 -11.23 -1.86
N GLU A 100 4.22 -11.77 -0.92
CA GLU A 100 4.11 -13.21 -0.68
C GLU A 100 2.64 -13.63 -0.69
N PHE A 101 2.32 -14.81 -1.23
CA PHE A 101 0.96 -15.38 -1.19
C PHE A 101 -0.16 -14.41 -1.66
N CYS A 102 0.08 -13.65 -2.75
CA CYS A 102 -0.89 -12.74 -3.36
C CYS A 102 -1.24 -13.19 -4.79
N PRO A 103 -2.17 -14.17 -4.95
CA PRO A 103 -2.43 -14.82 -6.23
C PRO A 103 -3.12 -13.94 -7.28
N ALA A 104 -3.84 -12.89 -6.87
CA ALA A 104 -4.52 -11.98 -7.80
C ALA A 104 -3.60 -10.90 -8.40
N LEU A 105 -2.35 -10.79 -7.93
CA LEU A 105 -1.41 -9.78 -8.39
C LEU A 105 -0.83 -10.17 -9.74
N HIS A 106 -1.36 -9.59 -10.82
CA HIS A 106 -0.93 -9.85 -12.19
C HIS A 106 -0.19 -8.67 -12.83
N SER A 107 -0.07 -7.52 -12.16
CA SER A 107 0.55 -6.32 -12.71
C SER A 107 1.62 -5.74 -11.77
N PHE A 108 2.80 -5.49 -12.35
CA PHE A 108 3.89 -4.79 -11.68
C PHE A 108 4.16 -3.46 -12.37
N PRO A 109 4.21 -2.34 -11.63
CA PRO A 109 4.55 -1.05 -12.19
C PRO A 109 6.04 -0.99 -12.55
N GLU A 110 6.40 -0.12 -13.49
CA GLU A 110 7.77 0.03 -14.03
C GLU A 110 8.83 0.31 -12.92
N MET A 111 8.41 0.90 -11.79
CA MET A 111 9.28 1.08 -10.63
C MET A 111 9.87 -0.24 -10.09
N VAL A 112 9.11 -1.34 -10.20
CA VAL A 112 9.49 -2.64 -9.63
C VAL A 112 10.70 -3.20 -10.39
N CYS A 113 10.80 -2.92 -11.68
CA CYS A 113 11.99 -3.21 -12.47
C CYS A 113 13.25 -2.49 -11.95
N LYS A 114 13.10 -1.27 -11.41
CA LYS A 114 14.21 -0.53 -10.79
C LYS A 114 14.61 -1.13 -9.43
N VAL A 115 13.64 -1.54 -8.62
CA VAL A 115 13.89 -2.21 -7.33
C VAL A 115 14.53 -3.59 -7.52
N SER A 116 14.10 -4.35 -8.54
CA SER A 116 14.63 -5.68 -8.87
C SER A 116 16.11 -5.67 -9.23
N ARG A 117 16.62 -4.58 -9.82
CA ARG A 117 18.05 -4.44 -10.14
C ARG A 117 18.95 -4.41 -8.89
N ASN A 118 18.38 -4.13 -7.72
CA ASN A 118 19.08 -4.24 -6.42
C ASN A 118 18.98 -5.65 -5.78
N SER A 119 18.43 -6.62 -6.54
CA SER A 119 18.52 -8.10 -6.53
C SER A 119 18.51 -8.94 -5.23
N HIS A 120 18.65 -8.38 -4.03
CA HIS A 120 18.50 -9.12 -2.76
C HIS A 120 17.12 -8.94 -2.11
N ILE A 121 16.25 -8.15 -2.75
CA ILE A 121 15.16 -7.48 -2.03
C ILE A 121 13.76 -7.94 -2.47
N LEU A 122 13.63 -8.53 -3.67
CA LEU A 122 12.39 -9.10 -4.15
C LEU A 122 12.40 -10.62 -3.91
N ARG A 123 11.57 -11.10 -2.99
CA ARG A 123 11.26 -12.53 -2.88
C ARG A 123 9.84 -12.75 -3.39
N TYR A 124 9.75 -13.30 -4.59
CA TYR A 124 8.50 -13.83 -5.15
C TYR A 124 8.47 -15.31 -4.82
N ARG A 125 7.47 -15.78 -4.05
CA ARG A 125 7.31 -17.22 -3.82
C ARG A 125 6.19 -17.87 -4.62
N ASP A 126 5.17 -17.14 -5.08
CA ASP A 126 3.99 -17.78 -5.69
C ASP A 126 3.28 -16.94 -6.77
N VAL A 127 3.92 -15.93 -7.36
CA VAL A 127 3.30 -15.16 -8.45
C VAL A 127 3.50 -15.93 -9.76
N LYS A 128 2.44 -16.60 -10.26
CA LYS A 128 2.42 -17.15 -11.61
C LYS A 128 2.40 -15.99 -12.61
N ILE A 129 3.53 -15.74 -13.29
CA ILE A 129 3.64 -14.82 -14.44
C ILE A 129 3.17 -15.57 -15.69
#